data_AF-A0A2T2N3I5-F1
#
_entry.id   AF-A0A2T2N3I5-F1
#
_cell.length_a   1.000
_cell.length_b   1.000
_cell.length_c   1.000
_cell.angle_alpha   90.00
_cell.angle_beta   90.00
_cell.angle_gamma   90.00
#
_symmetry.space_group_name_H-M   'P 1'
#
loop_
_entity.id
_entity.type
_entity.pdbx_description
1 polymer ?
#
loop_
_entity_poly.entity_id
_entity_poly.type
_entity_poly.pdbx_seq_one_letter_code
_entity_poly.pdbx_strand_id
1 'polypeptide(L)'
;MPLDFLQGCFGWRPMEVPAGNERTTCIGLSILKAIQLIPTAVTVFKAREIQLVIDQLDLSNGLHKQADVRLALLLAWTTAASLLCWLFPGVVLVWKRRGCWLLLWGLIDFGILVALGIAISMQRNFLPASLDQCKNGKATKWQVTDNDSSLFTKYAETVKGGASAEKACTLAVNIFGLEFAVFLFQIVVAYFGVFFDVRRYSLLNPNRPLIWFLYSIFLPFFYFWETLVPYIRFSYHYLVKFGQRMRRLPNVQVEGSAPYIPRPGCIEISNSRLQEVLQIEHLLLNIVHYSHYEDILHLSMTSRAVHEAIFPSQDLKHRVPKLLDRVCDSKTRHRCEYCNMIVCYACKRMNFYTTLPGRRHVTQCKPYCGKCYFDGFSRHSNGHSRHCSCCSQDKNLEFQDMCTTCAGKSMDKLQAERHKRFQLQARQIAYGKSKKAGISDLFFGHRQLAEGETKDGQCAKCKEDLKPGMRWWICGSCQGECKDWIHPPHVGKIWRPDLDLEMGCKGRNEDEVKEVKTSWWLRLRSSITFH
;
A
#
# COMPACT_ATOMS: atom_id res chain seq x y z
N MET A 1 31.03 46.68 15.34
CA MET A 1 31.10 45.35 15.98
C MET A 1 30.10 44.44 15.27
N PRO A 2 30.53 43.33 14.66
CA PRO A 2 29.61 42.46 13.95
C PRO A 2 28.68 41.77 14.96
N LEU A 3 27.40 41.66 14.62
CA LEU A 3 26.36 41.06 15.45
C LEU A 3 26.60 39.55 15.59
N ASP A 4 27.55 39.13 16.44
CA ASP A 4 27.92 37.72 16.60
C ASP A 4 26.97 36.93 17.49
N PHE A 5 26.16 37.62 18.32
CA PHE A 5 25.08 36.98 19.08
C PHE A 5 24.02 36.30 18.18
N LEU A 6 23.91 36.71 16.91
CA LEU A 6 22.97 36.12 15.95
C LEU A 6 23.41 34.75 15.41
N GLN A 7 24.67 34.35 15.64
CA GLN A 7 25.21 33.05 15.21
C GLN A 7 24.99 31.94 16.26
N GLY A 8 24.47 32.30 17.44
CA GLY A 8 24.25 31.39 18.55
C GLY A 8 24.71 31.97 19.89
N CYS A 9 24.03 31.57 20.96
CA CYS A 9 24.44 31.85 22.34
C CYS A 9 24.73 30.54 23.06
N PHE A 10 25.68 30.53 24.01
CA PHE A 10 25.96 29.39 24.88
C PHE A 10 26.35 28.07 24.17
N GLY A 11 27.12 28.16 23.08
CA GLY A 11 27.61 26.98 22.35
C GLY A 11 26.56 26.31 21.46
N TRP A 12 25.29 26.72 21.51
CA TRP A 12 24.29 26.30 20.54
C TRP A 12 24.51 27.02 19.21
N ARG A 13 24.70 26.24 18.13
CA ARG A 13 24.77 26.76 16.76
C ARG A 13 23.57 26.28 15.95
N PRO A 14 22.87 27.18 15.26
CA PRO A 14 21.78 26.79 14.38
C PRO A 14 22.24 25.93 13.18
N MET A 15 21.36 25.10 12.60
CA MET A 15 21.65 24.24 11.44
C MET A 15 22.21 25.05 10.25
N GLU A 16 23.30 24.59 9.64
CA GLU A 16 23.91 25.24 8.48
C GLU A 16 22.90 25.29 7.31
N VAL A 17 22.64 26.51 6.81
CA VAL A 17 21.86 26.76 5.60
C VAL A 17 22.75 27.45 4.57
N PRO A 18 22.51 27.25 3.26
CA PRO A 18 23.29 27.89 2.22
C PRO A 18 23.28 29.42 2.43
N ALA A 19 24.45 30.03 2.28
CA ALA A 19 24.61 31.48 2.39
C ALA A 19 23.70 32.16 1.36
N GLY A 20 22.89 33.12 1.82
CA GLY A 20 22.08 33.93 0.92
C GLY A 20 22.99 34.73 0.00
N ASN A 21 22.68 34.80 -1.30
CA ASN A 21 23.39 35.70 -2.20
C ASN A 21 22.73 37.08 -2.15
N GLU A 22 23.44 38.04 -1.57
CA GLU A 22 22.98 39.43 -1.43
C GLU A 22 22.44 40.02 -2.72
N ARG A 23 23.14 39.79 -3.84
CA ARG A 23 22.73 40.31 -5.14
C ARG A 23 21.37 39.74 -5.55
N THR A 24 21.15 38.45 -5.33
CA THR A 24 19.86 37.81 -5.67
C THR A 24 18.72 38.33 -4.80
N THR A 25 18.97 38.59 -3.51
CA THR A 25 17.95 39.16 -2.63
C THR A 25 17.64 40.61 -2.97
N CYS A 26 18.64 41.44 -3.26
CA CYS A 26 18.41 42.81 -3.73
C CYS A 26 17.59 42.84 -5.02
N ILE A 27 17.89 41.95 -5.98
CA ILE A 27 17.11 41.80 -7.22
C ILE A 27 15.67 41.37 -6.90
N GLY A 28 15.50 40.34 -6.06
CA GLY A 28 14.19 39.84 -5.66
C GLY A 28 13.33 40.91 -4.96
N LEU A 29 13.90 41.63 -4.00
CA LEU A 29 13.24 42.75 -3.32
C LEU A 29 12.87 43.87 -4.31
N SER A 30 13.74 44.18 -5.27
CA SER A 30 13.46 45.21 -6.28
C SER A 30 12.32 44.80 -7.21
N ILE A 31 12.29 43.55 -7.65
CA ILE A 31 11.19 43.00 -8.46
C ILE A 31 9.89 43.01 -7.66
N LEU A 32 9.90 42.57 -6.41
CA LEU A 32 8.73 42.58 -5.53
C LEU A 32 8.19 44.01 -5.34
N LYS A 33 9.06 44.99 -5.06
CA LYS A 33 8.66 46.40 -4.92
C LYS A 33 8.13 46.98 -6.24
N ALA A 34 8.69 46.59 -7.38
CA ALA A 34 8.20 47.02 -8.69
C ALA A 34 6.80 46.45 -8.99
N ILE A 35 6.55 45.17 -8.67
CA ILE A 35 5.21 44.55 -8.80
C ILE A 35 4.22 45.21 -7.85
N GLN A 36 4.63 45.52 -6.63
CA GLN A 36 3.80 46.16 -5.60
C GLN A 36 3.43 47.62 -5.94
N LEU A 37 4.19 48.28 -6.82
CA LEU A 37 3.96 49.69 -7.19
C LEU A 37 2.57 49.94 -7.76
N ILE A 38 2.14 49.12 -8.72
CA ILE A 38 0.84 49.27 -9.40
C ILE A 38 -0.34 49.14 -8.42
N PRO A 39 -0.49 48.04 -7.65
CA PRO A 39 -1.62 47.91 -6.74
C PRO A 39 -1.57 48.97 -5.63
N THR A 40 -0.39 49.38 -5.16
CA THR A 40 -0.26 50.46 -4.16
C THR A 40 -0.73 51.80 -4.73
N ALA A 41 -0.31 52.16 -5.94
CA ALA A 41 -0.73 53.41 -6.57
C ALA A 41 -2.26 53.46 -6.77
N VAL A 42 -2.85 52.39 -7.31
CA VAL A 42 -4.30 52.28 -7.48
C VAL A 42 -5.02 52.42 -6.14
N THR A 43 -4.51 51.73 -5.11
CA THR A 43 -5.06 51.80 -3.75
C THR A 43 -5.03 53.21 -3.19
N VAL A 44 -3.91 53.94 -3.32
CA VAL A 44 -3.78 55.32 -2.82
C VAL A 44 -4.80 56.26 -3.45
N PHE A 45 -4.93 56.24 -4.77
CA PHE A 45 -5.86 57.14 -5.45
C PHE A 45 -7.31 56.81 -5.12
N LYS A 46 -7.65 55.52 -5.04
CA LYS A 46 -9.01 55.07 -4.75
C LYS A 46 -9.41 55.23 -3.28
N ALA A 47 -8.49 54.96 -2.35
CA ALA A 47 -8.70 55.23 -0.93
C ALA A 47 -8.93 56.73 -0.69
N ARG A 48 -8.18 57.61 -1.38
CA ARG A 48 -8.38 59.06 -1.28
C ARG A 48 -9.73 59.52 -1.80
N GLU A 49 -10.19 58.96 -2.93
CA GLU A 49 -11.51 59.24 -3.49
C GLU A 49 -12.63 58.93 -2.47
N ILE A 50 -12.57 57.74 -1.86
CA ILE A 50 -13.53 57.34 -0.82
C ILE A 50 -13.44 58.23 0.42
N GLN A 51 -12.22 58.54 0.86
CA GLN A 51 -12.00 59.36 2.04
C GLN A 51 -12.62 60.77 1.87
N LEU A 52 -12.41 61.41 0.71
CA LEU A 52 -12.98 62.74 0.44
C LEU A 52 -14.51 62.74 0.46
N VAL A 53 -15.14 61.68 -0.04
CA VAL A 53 -16.60 61.52 0.02
C VAL A 53 -17.07 61.35 1.47
N ILE A 54 -16.35 60.58 2.28
CA ILE A 54 -16.69 60.34 3.69
C ILE A 54 -16.44 61.56 4.58
N ASP A 55 -15.48 62.41 4.22
CA ASP A 55 -15.25 63.69 4.90
C ASP A 55 -16.40 64.69 4.61
N GLN A 56 -17.03 64.61 3.43
CA GLN A 56 -18.20 65.44 3.06
C GLN A 56 -19.50 64.95 3.70
N LEU A 57 -19.57 63.68 4.13
CA LEU A 57 -20.74 63.12 4.77
C LEU A 57 -20.90 63.66 6.20
N ASP A 58 -22.01 64.35 6.44
CA ASP A 58 -22.45 64.73 7.79
C ASP A 58 -22.98 63.49 8.52
N LEU A 59 -22.07 62.79 9.18
CA LEU A 59 -22.32 61.57 9.94
C LEU A 59 -22.70 61.87 11.41
N SER A 60 -23.05 63.11 11.75
CA SER A 60 -23.31 63.58 13.13
C SER A 60 -24.42 62.85 13.88
N ASN A 61 -25.37 62.23 13.16
CA ASN A 61 -26.49 61.49 13.74
C ASN A 61 -26.30 59.98 13.54
N GLY A 62 -26.02 59.24 14.63
CA GLY A 62 -26.44 57.84 14.76
C GLY A 62 -25.36 56.74 14.67
N LEU A 63 -24.28 56.91 13.90
CA LEU A 63 -23.21 55.89 13.89
C LEU A 63 -22.22 56.12 15.05
N HIS A 64 -22.42 55.41 16.16
CA HIS A 64 -21.53 55.35 17.34
C HIS A 64 -20.06 54.95 17.07
N LYS A 65 -19.62 54.88 15.81
CA LYS A 65 -18.24 54.60 15.37
C LYS A 65 -17.76 55.52 14.25
N GLN A 66 -18.33 56.71 14.09
CA GLN A 66 -17.92 57.68 13.05
C GLN A 66 -16.42 58.02 13.10
N ALA A 67 -15.89 58.24 14.30
CA ALA A 67 -14.48 58.51 14.51
C ALA A 67 -13.61 57.34 14.03
N ASP A 68 -14.03 56.10 14.29
CA ASP A 68 -13.30 54.90 13.90
C ASP A 68 -13.28 54.70 12.39
N VAL A 69 -14.39 54.97 11.68
CA VAL A 69 -14.46 54.84 10.22
C VAL A 69 -13.55 55.85 9.54
N ARG A 70 -13.63 57.13 9.95
CA ARG A 70 -12.77 58.19 9.41
C ARG A 70 -11.31 57.90 9.71
N LEU A 71 -10.98 57.51 10.94
CA LEU A 71 -9.63 57.16 11.34
C LEU A 71 -9.10 55.96 10.54
N ALA A 72 -9.91 54.90 10.35
CA ALA A 72 -9.49 53.72 9.61
C ALA A 72 -9.17 54.03 8.14
N LEU A 73 -10.00 54.83 7.47
CA LEU A 73 -9.80 55.22 6.07
C LEU A 73 -8.64 56.21 5.91
N LEU A 74 -8.52 57.17 6.82
CA LEU A 74 -7.38 58.08 6.86
C LEU A 74 -6.08 57.31 7.08
N LEU A 75 -6.07 56.34 8.00
CA LEU A 75 -4.90 55.51 8.28
C LEU A 75 -4.55 54.63 7.07
N ALA A 76 -5.54 54.00 6.42
CA ALA A 76 -5.33 53.23 5.20
C ALA A 76 -4.73 54.09 4.07
N TRP A 77 -5.30 55.27 3.82
CA TRP A 77 -4.81 56.18 2.79
C TRP A 77 -3.39 56.70 3.11
N THR A 78 -3.15 57.20 4.32
CA THR A 78 -1.84 57.75 4.72
C THR A 78 -0.74 56.68 4.72
N THR A 79 -1.04 55.46 5.15
CA THR A 79 -0.07 54.34 5.12
C THR A 79 0.20 53.88 3.70
N ALA A 80 -0.82 53.75 2.85
CA ALA A 80 -0.65 53.43 1.44
C ALA A 80 0.13 54.54 0.69
N ALA A 81 -0.13 55.81 0.98
CA ALA A 81 0.58 56.94 0.38
C ALA A 81 2.04 56.97 0.83
N SER A 82 2.28 56.72 2.13
CA SER A 82 3.63 56.61 2.70
C SER A 82 4.39 55.44 2.07
N LEU A 83 3.73 54.30 1.87
CA LEU A 83 4.28 53.15 1.16
C LEU A 83 4.62 53.51 -0.29
N LEU A 84 3.72 54.16 -1.03
CA LEU A 84 3.96 54.59 -2.41
C LEU A 84 5.17 55.51 -2.51
N CYS A 85 5.26 56.50 -1.62
CA CYS A 85 6.42 57.40 -1.51
C CYS A 85 7.70 56.65 -1.11
N TRP A 86 7.60 55.57 -0.34
CA TRP A 86 8.73 54.75 0.10
C TRP A 86 9.22 53.76 -0.96
N LEU A 87 8.36 53.29 -1.88
CA LEU A 87 8.73 52.30 -2.90
C LEU A 87 9.88 52.80 -3.80
N PHE A 88 9.84 54.06 -4.24
CA PHE A 88 10.88 54.65 -5.09
C PHE A 88 12.24 54.80 -4.40
N PRO A 89 12.38 55.56 -3.29
CA PRO A 89 13.64 55.67 -2.58
C PRO A 89 14.08 54.32 -2.00
N GLY A 90 13.15 53.47 -1.59
CA GLY A 90 13.44 52.13 -1.08
C GLY A 90 14.19 51.27 -2.11
N VAL A 91 13.75 51.25 -3.37
CA VAL A 91 14.46 50.52 -4.44
C VAL A 91 15.85 51.13 -4.66
N VAL A 92 15.96 52.45 -4.80
CA VAL A 92 17.25 53.13 -5.02
C VAL A 92 18.22 52.87 -3.87
N LEU A 93 17.73 52.93 -2.63
CA LEU A 93 18.53 52.68 -1.43
C LEU A 93 19.02 51.23 -1.39
N VAL A 94 18.15 50.24 -1.65
CA VAL A 94 18.51 48.81 -1.72
C VAL A 94 19.68 48.55 -2.67
N TRP A 95 19.74 49.26 -3.79
CA TRP A 95 20.86 49.14 -4.73
C TRP A 95 22.11 49.89 -4.28
N LYS A 96 21.96 51.08 -3.70
CA LYS A 96 23.07 51.98 -3.37
C LYS A 96 23.81 51.62 -2.08
N ARG A 97 23.12 51.11 -1.05
CA ARG A 97 23.72 50.86 0.28
C ARG A 97 23.54 49.43 0.77
N ARG A 98 24.28 48.51 0.16
CA ARG A 98 24.24 47.07 0.51
C ARG A 98 24.65 46.76 1.96
N GLY A 99 24.38 45.54 2.41
CA GLY A 99 24.81 44.99 3.69
C GLY A 99 23.84 45.26 4.84
N CYS A 100 24.37 45.74 5.97
CA CYS A 100 23.61 45.92 7.21
C CYS A 100 22.45 46.92 7.10
N TRP A 101 22.45 47.79 6.09
CA TRP A 101 21.37 48.74 5.85
C TRP A 101 20.07 48.05 5.39
N LEU A 102 20.15 46.84 4.82
CA LEU A 102 18.97 46.06 4.43
C LEU A 102 18.04 45.79 5.61
N LEU A 103 18.61 45.49 6.78
CA LEU A 103 17.84 45.32 8.02
C LEU A 103 17.08 46.60 8.39
N LEU A 104 17.75 47.76 8.30
CA LEU A 104 17.13 49.04 8.66
C LEU A 104 15.97 49.37 7.73
N TRP A 105 16.08 49.10 6.43
CA TRP A 105 14.97 49.28 5.49
C TRP A 105 13.87 48.24 5.70
N GLY A 106 14.23 46.99 6.01
CA GLY A 106 13.28 45.97 6.41
C GLY A 106 12.46 46.38 7.63
N LEU A 107 13.05 47.06 8.61
CA LEU A 107 12.34 47.60 9.77
C LEU A 107 11.38 48.74 9.41
N ILE A 108 11.74 49.60 8.44
CA ILE A 108 10.83 50.63 7.92
C ILE A 108 9.64 49.96 7.20
N ASP A 109 9.94 48.99 6.31
CA ASP A 109 8.93 48.20 5.61
C ASP A 109 8.01 47.46 6.60
N PHE A 110 8.55 46.96 7.71
CA PHE A 110 7.80 46.33 8.80
C PHE A 110 6.93 47.34 9.57
N GLY A 111 7.42 48.55 9.84
CA GLY A 111 6.61 49.61 10.46
C GLY A 111 5.40 49.98 9.60
N ILE A 112 5.61 50.14 8.29
CA ILE A 112 4.52 50.38 7.33
C ILE A 112 3.55 49.19 7.30
N LEU A 113 4.07 47.97 7.32
CA LEU A 113 3.26 46.74 7.37
C LEU A 113 2.33 46.72 8.59
N VAL A 114 2.86 47.02 9.79
CA VAL A 114 2.08 47.03 11.03
C VAL A 114 0.98 48.10 10.96
N ALA A 115 1.31 49.30 10.48
CA ALA A 115 0.34 50.39 10.36
C ALA A 115 -0.80 50.04 9.36
N LEU A 116 -0.45 49.43 8.22
CA LEU A 116 -1.44 48.96 7.24
C LEU A 116 -2.30 47.81 7.80
N GLY A 117 -1.70 46.89 8.57
CA GLY A 117 -2.43 45.82 9.25
C GLY A 117 -3.44 46.33 10.27
N ILE A 118 -3.10 47.38 11.01
CA ILE A 118 -4.04 48.08 11.92
C ILE A 118 -5.19 48.69 11.12
N ALA A 119 -4.89 49.40 10.02
CA ALA A 119 -5.92 50.00 9.16
C ALA A 119 -6.91 48.96 8.62
N ILE A 120 -6.40 47.85 8.06
CA ILE A 120 -7.21 46.73 7.55
C ILE A 120 -8.06 46.11 8.66
N SER A 121 -7.49 45.92 9.85
CA SER A 121 -8.21 45.38 11.00
C SER A 121 -9.35 46.29 11.44
N MET A 122 -9.18 47.62 11.37
CA MET A 122 -10.24 48.58 11.69
C MET A 122 -11.32 48.61 10.60
N GLN A 123 -10.94 48.57 9.32
CA GLN A 123 -11.86 48.54 8.18
C GLN A 123 -12.78 47.31 8.19
N ARG A 124 -12.28 46.16 8.66
CA ARG A 124 -13.07 44.92 8.81
C ARG A 124 -14.29 45.09 9.72
N ASN A 125 -14.28 46.08 10.63
CA ASN A 125 -15.39 46.32 11.53
C ASN A 125 -16.60 46.96 10.84
N PHE A 126 -16.44 47.58 9.66
CA PHE A 126 -17.53 48.26 8.96
C PHE A 126 -17.67 47.89 7.48
N LEU A 127 -16.65 47.30 6.85
CA LEU A 127 -16.73 46.77 5.49
C LEU A 127 -17.10 45.27 5.50
N PRO A 128 -17.96 44.82 4.57
CA PRO A 128 -18.21 43.41 4.39
C PRO A 128 -16.97 42.68 3.86
N ALA A 129 -16.76 41.43 4.30
CA ALA A 129 -15.59 40.64 3.92
C ALA A 129 -15.66 40.08 2.49
N SER A 130 -16.83 40.10 1.85
CA SER A 130 -17.02 39.56 0.50
C SER A 130 -17.99 40.38 -0.35
N LEU A 131 -17.77 40.36 -1.67
CA LEU A 131 -18.59 41.08 -2.66
C LEU A 131 -20.05 40.60 -2.69
N ASP A 132 -20.33 39.37 -2.29
CA ASP A 132 -21.69 38.83 -2.25
C ASP A 132 -22.56 39.45 -1.16
N GLN A 133 -21.95 40.12 -0.18
CA GLN A 133 -22.66 40.91 0.82
C GLN A 133 -23.06 42.30 0.31
N CYS A 134 -22.57 42.73 -0.86
CA CYS A 134 -23.01 43.97 -1.50
C CYS A 134 -24.26 43.80 -2.37
N LYS A 135 -24.51 42.59 -2.88
CA LYS A 135 -25.58 42.28 -3.84
C LYS A 135 -26.96 42.17 -3.20
N ASN A 136 -28.01 42.20 -4.02
CA ASN A 136 -29.40 41.90 -3.63
C ASN A 136 -29.94 42.79 -2.49
N GLY A 137 -29.58 44.07 -2.48
CA GLY A 137 -30.02 45.00 -1.44
C GLY A 137 -29.45 44.71 -0.05
N LYS A 138 -28.43 43.86 0.07
CA LYS A 138 -27.72 43.65 1.34
C LYS A 138 -26.87 44.87 1.71
N ALA A 139 -26.34 45.60 0.72
CA ALA A 139 -25.60 46.84 0.95
C ALA A 139 -26.43 47.89 1.71
N THR A 140 -27.73 48.05 1.39
CA THR A 140 -28.60 49.02 2.07
C THR A 140 -28.98 48.62 3.49
N LYS A 141 -28.80 47.35 3.85
CA LYS A 141 -29.08 46.78 5.18
C LYS A 141 -27.81 46.54 6.00
N TRP A 142 -26.64 46.84 5.44
CA TRP A 142 -25.37 46.53 6.09
C TRP A 142 -25.13 47.45 7.30
N GLN A 143 -25.06 46.86 8.49
CA GLN A 143 -24.85 47.55 9.77
C GLN A 143 -25.81 48.72 10.03
N VAL A 144 -27.07 48.55 9.64
CA VAL A 144 -28.14 49.51 9.92
C VAL A 144 -28.68 49.28 11.33
N THR A 145 -28.67 50.32 12.16
CA THR A 145 -29.47 50.44 13.39
C THR A 145 -30.83 51.05 13.07
N ASP A 146 -31.87 50.76 13.87
CA ASP A 146 -33.32 50.86 13.57
C ASP A 146 -33.88 52.21 13.03
N ASN A 147 -33.07 53.22 12.75
CA ASN A 147 -33.50 54.46 12.08
C ASN A 147 -32.45 55.12 11.15
N ASP A 148 -31.30 54.49 10.92
CA ASP A 148 -30.21 55.08 10.11
C ASP A 148 -30.09 54.42 8.72
N SER A 149 -29.80 55.22 7.69
CA SER A 149 -29.41 54.68 6.40
C SER A 149 -27.99 54.11 6.45
N SER A 150 -27.75 53.00 5.73
CA SER A 150 -26.41 52.38 5.68
C SER A 150 -25.35 53.36 5.18
N LEU A 151 -24.09 53.13 5.59
CA LEU A 151 -22.93 53.90 5.11
C LEU A 151 -22.91 53.98 3.57
N PHE A 152 -23.24 52.88 2.89
CA PHE A 152 -23.23 52.79 1.43
C PHE A 152 -24.38 53.55 0.78
N THR A 153 -25.53 53.68 1.45
CA THR A 153 -26.66 54.50 1.00
C THR A 153 -26.28 55.98 1.07
N LYS A 154 -25.73 56.44 2.21
CA LYS A 154 -25.27 57.83 2.37
C LYS A 154 -24.16 58.16 1.37
N TYR A 155 -23.22 57.24 1.16
CA TYR A 155 -22.17 57.38 0.14
C TYR A 155 -22.76 57.55 -1.27
N ALA A 156 -23.74 56.71 -1.64
CA ALA A 156 -24.42 56.76 -2.93
C ALA A 156 -25.14 58.11 -3.18
N GLU A 157 -25.75 58.69 -2.15
CA GLU A 157 -26.44 60.00 -2.22
C GLU A 157 -25.47 61.18 -2.44
N THR A 158 -24.24 61.06 -1.91
CA THR A 158 -23.24 62.15 -1.98
C THR A 158 -22.50 62.19 -3.31
N VAL A 159 -22.36 61.05 -3.99
CA VAL A 159 -21.66 60.97 -5.27
C VAL A 159 -22.51 61.57 -6.39
N LYS A 160 -22.02 62.67 -6.99
CA LYS A 160 -22.62 63.32 -8.17
C LYS A 160 -22.76 62.31 -9.32
N GLY A 161 -23.97 61.83 -9.56
CA GLY A 161 -24.26 60.83 -10.60
C GLY A 161 -25.20 59.69 -10.17
N GLY A 162 -25.68 59.67 -8.93
CA GLY A 162 -26.71 58.71 -8.49
C GLY A 162 -26.23 57.26 -8.53
N ALA A 163 -25.05 56.99 -7.98
CA ALA A 163 -24.56 55.61 -7.86
C ALA A 163 -25.48 54.81 -6.93
N SER A 164 -25.73 53.53 -7.22
CA SER A 164 -26.48 52.67 -6.29
C SER A 164 -25.63 52.31 -5.07
N ALA A 165 -26.26 52.08 -3.92
CA ALA A 165 -25.56 51.61 -2.70
C ALA A 165 -24.77 50.31 -2.94
N GLU A 166 -25.25 49.44 -3.84
CA GLU A 166 -24.54 48.22 -4.25
C GLU A 166 -23.23 48.53 -4.99
N LYS A 167 -23.22 49.54 -5.88
CA LYS A 167 -21.99 49.98 -6.57
C LYS A 167 -21.01 50.61 -5.58
N ALA A 168 -21.49 51.42 -4.64
CA ALA A 168 -20.68 52.00 -3.57
C ALA A 168 -20.02 50.92 -2.69
N CYS A 169 -20.79 49.94 -2.24
CA CYS A 169 -20.30 48.80 -1.48
C CYS A 169 -19.27 47.99 -2.26
N THR A 170 -19.56 47.67 -3.53
CA THR A 170 -18.65 46.91 -4.41
C THR A 170 -17.33 47.64 -4.61
N LEU A 171 -17.37 48.96 -4.81
CA LEU A 171 -16.18 49.79 -4.93
C LEU A 171 -15.34 49.74 -3.64
N ALA A 172 -15.97 49.94 -2.48
CA ALA A 172 -15.28 49.92 -1.19
C ALA A 172 -14.66 48.55 -0.87
N VAL A 173 -15.38 47.45 -1.12
CA VAL A 173 -14.86 46.07 -0.91
C VAL A 173 -13.74 45.74 -1.88
N ASN A 174 -13.81 46.19 -3.14
CA ASN A 174 -12.72 46.01 -4.09
C ASN A 174 -11.45 46.75 -3.67
N ILE A 175 -11.59 47.97 -3.15
CA ILE A 175 -10.46 48.75 -2.62
C ILE A 175 -9.88 48.07 -1.39
N PHE A 176 -10.73 47.60 -0.47
CA PHE A 176 -10.29 46.80 0.69
C PHE A 176 -9.55 45.52 0.26
N GLY A 177 -10.01 44.85 -0.80
CA GLY A 177 -9.33 43.70 -1.39
C GLY A 177 -7.95 44.06 -1.96
N LEU A 178 -7.82 45.22 -2.62
CA LEU A 178 -6.54 45.74 -3.11
C LEU A 178 -5.60 46.12 -1.96
N GLU A 179 -6.10 46.77 -0.90
CA GLU A 179 -5.35 47.09 0.32
C GLU A 179 -4.81 45.82 0.97
N PHE A 180 -5.64 44.77 1.07
CA PHE A 180 -5.22 43.48 1.58
C PHE A 180 -4.15 42.81 0.68
N ALA A 181 -4.26 42.94 -0.64
CA ALA A 181 -3.23 42.45 -1.56
C ALA A 181 -1.90 43.20 -1.36
N VAL A 182 -1.94 44.54 -1.23
CA VAL A 182 -0.76 45.37 -0.93
C VAL A 182 -0.13 44.95 0.41
N PHE A 183 -0.96 44.66 1.42
CA PHE A 183 -0.52 44.15 2.71
C PHE A 183 0.22 42.80 2.58
N LEU A 184 -0.32 41.85 1.81
CA LEU A 184 0.36 40.56 1.56
C LEU A 184 1.72 40.74 0.88
N PHE A 185 1.81 41.61 -0.13
CA PHE A 185 3.11 41.94 -0.75
C PHE A 185 4.07 42.57 0.26
N GLN A 186 3.57 43.47 1.09
CA GLN A 186 4.38 44.12 2.12
C GLN A 186 4.88 43.14 3.18
N ILE A 187 4.11 42.09 3.52
CA ILE A 187 4.60 41.01 4.40
C ILE A 187 5.85 40.37 3.82
N VAL A 188 5.80 40.00 2.53
CA VAL A 188 6.91 39.32 1.86
C VAL A 188 8.13 40.25 1.77
N VAL A 189 7.92 41.51 1.41
CA VAL A 189 8.99 42.52 1.33
C VAL A 189 9.63 42.77 2.70
N ALA A 190 8.83 43.02 3.74
CA ALA A 190 9.32 43.24 5.09
C ALA A 190 10.03 42.00 5.63
N TYR A 191 9.50 40.80 5.36
CA TYR A 191 10.14 39.53 5.73
C TYR A 191 11.54 39.41 5.12
N PHE A 192 11.67 39.59 3.81
CA PHE A 192 12.98 39.52 3.17
C PHE A 192 13.92 40.64 3.61
N GLY A 193 13.41 41.82 3.95
CA GLY A 193 14.23 42.92 4.47
C GLY A 193 14.74 42.69 5.89
N VAL A 194 13.87 42.23 6.80
CA VAL A 194 14.21 41.99 8.21
C VAL A 194 15.07 40.74 8.38
N PHE A 195 14.71 39.65 7.68
CA PHE A 195 15.43 38.39 7.73
C PHE A 195 16.48 38.30 6.61
N PHE A 196 17.18 39.39 6.31
CA PHE A 196 18.34 39.36 5.43
C PHE A 196 19.62 39.28 6.26
N ASP A 197 20.08 38.07 6.55
CA ASP A 197 21.47 37.84 6.96
C ASP A 197 22.15 36.86 6.00
N VAL A 198 23.24 37.34 5.39
CA VAL A 198 24.09 36.60 4.45
C VAL A 198 24.81 35.44 5.15
N ARG A 199 24.95 35.50 6.48
CA ARG A 199 25.69 34.50 7.26
C ARG A 199 24.95 33.17 7.32
N ARG A 200 25.67 32.08 7.03
CA ARG A 200 25.15 30.69 7.02
C ARG A 200 24.50 30.25 8.33
N TYR A 201 25.00 30.77 9.45
CA TYR A 201 24.54 30.39 10.79
C TYR A 201 23.55 31.37 11.39
N SER A 202 23.25 32.48 10.72
CA SER A 202 22.39 33.51 11.31
C SER A 202 20.97 32.99 11.54
N LEU A 203 20.43 33.28 12.73
CA LEU A 203 19.00 33.14 13.02
C LEU A 203 18.12 33.88 12.00
N LEU A 204 18.63 34.96 11.43
CA LEU A 204 17.94 35.80 10.46
C LEU A 204 18.19 35.40 9.00
N ASN A 205 18.62 34.17 8.71
CA ASN A 205 18.75 33.72 7.32
C ASN A 205 17.35 33.48 6.72
N PRO A 206 17.01 34.08 5.55
CA PRO A 206 15.65 34.05 5.00
C PRO A 206 15.21 32.66 4.57
N ASN A 207 16.16 31.76 4.28
CA ASN A 207 15.87 30.38 3.90
C ASN A 207 15.41 29.54 5.10
N ARG A 208 15.75 29.92 6.34
CA ARG A 208 15.51 29.06 7.50
C ARG A 208 14.03 28.95 7.86
N PRO A 209 13.24 30.03 8.01
CA PRO A 209 11.81 29.90 8.32
C PRO A 209 11.03 29.26 7.17
N LEU A 210 11.43 29.49 5.92
CA LEU A 210 10.84 28.83 4.75
C LEU A 210 11.09 27.32 4.77
N ILE A 211 12.32 26.89 5.08
CA ILE A 211 12.65 25.48 5.26
C ILE A 211 11.85 24.87 6.43
N TRP A 212 11.75 25.56 7.57
CA TRP A 212 10.93 25.10 8.70
C TRP A 212 9.44 25.03 8.36
N PHE A 213 8.92 25.99 7.58
CA PHE A 213 7.54 25.98 7.12
C PHE A 213 7.28 24.80 6.18
N LEU A 214 8.15 24.58 5.20
CA LEU A 214 8.09 23.41 4.32
C LEU A 214 8.17 22.11 5.13
N TYR A 215 9.10 22.01 6.08
CA TYR A 215 9.14 20.86 6.98
C TYR A 215 7.84 20.74 7.79
N SER A 216 7.29 21.81 8.35
CA SER A 216 6.06 21.74 9.15
C SER A 216 4.84 21.25 8.34
N ILE A 217 4.77 21.59 7.05
CA ILE A 217 3.69 21.16 6.16
C ILE A 217 3.92 19.73 5.63
N PHE A 218 5.14 19.44 5.16
CA PHE A 218 5.43 18.19 4.46
C PHE A 218 5.89 17.06 5.38
N LEU A 219 6.50 17.35 6.53
CA LEU A 219 6.97 16.31 7.46
C LEU A 219 5.83 15.47 8.04
N PRO A 220 4.66 16.02 8.45
CA PRO A 220 3.52 15.20 8.85
C PRO A 220 3.05 14.28 7.72
N PHE A 221 3.03 14.79 6.48
CA PHE A 221 2.65 14.00 5.31
C PHE A 221 3.65 12.88 5.01
N PHE A 222 4.95 13.18 5.09
CA PHE A 222 6.01 12.20 4.90
C PHE A 222 6.02 11.15 6.00
N TYR A 223 5.87 11.57 7.27
CA TYR A 223 5.75 10.68 8.41
C TYR A 223 4.52 9.77 8.29
N PHE A 224 3.38 10.32 7.88
CA PHE A 224 2.16 9.56 7.61
C PHE A 224 2.36 8.54 6.50
N TRP A 225 3.02 8.92 5.41
CA TRP A 225 3.29 8.04 4.27
C TRP A 225 4.24 6.90 4.60
N GLU A 226 5.35 7.20 5.28
CA GLU A 226 6.37 6.19 5.63
C GLU A 226 5.92 5.29 6.80
N THR A 227 5.16 5.83 7.75
CA THR A 227 4.78 5.09 8.96
C THR A 227 3.39 4.47 8.83
N LEU A 228 2.35 5.28 8.57
CA LEU A 228 0.97 4.82 8.72
C LEU A 228 0.50 3.98 7.52
N VAL A 229 0.88 4.37 6.30
CA VAL A 229 0.42 3.67 5.08
C VAL A 229 0.83 2.18 5.07
N PRO A 230 2.07 1.78 5.42
CA PRO A 230 2.44 0.37 5.54
C PRO A 230 1.59 -0.40 6.56
N TYR A 231 1.24 0.20 7.70
CA TYR A 231 0.38 -0.45 8.71
C TYR A 231 -1.05 -0.62 8.21
N ILE A 232 -1.62 0.41 7.56
CA ILE A 232 -2.96 0.34 6.98
C ILE A 232 -3.02 -0.76 5.92
N ARG A 233 -2.02 -0.82 5.02
CA ARG A 233 -1.94 -1.86 3.98
C ARG A 233 -1.83 -3.25 4.57
N PHE A 234 -0.91 -3.43 5.52
CA PHE A 234 -0.76 -4.71 6.22
C PHE A 234 -2.06 -5.14 6.88
N SER A 235 -2.73 -4.21 7.57
CA SER A 235 -4.02 -4.45 8.24
C SER A 235 -5.12 -4.81 7.23
N TYR A 236 -5.21 -4.10 6.10
CA TYR A 236 -6.15 -4.42 5.04
C TYR A 236 -5.92 -5.83 4.48
N HIS A 237 -4.68 -6.19 4.12
CA HIS A 237 -4.38 -7.53 3.62
C HIS A 237 -4.63 -8.61 4.66
N TYR A 238 -4.33 -8.32 5.92
CA TYR A 238 -4.62 -9.19 7.04
C TYR A 238 -6.13 -9.44 7.15
N LEU A 239 -6.95 -8.38 7.08
CA LEU A 239 -8.42 -8.47 7.10
C LEU A 239 -8.98 -9.24 5.91
N VAL A 240 -8.44 -9.05 4.69
CA VAL A 240 -8.85 -9.81 3.51
C VAL A 240 -8.59 -11.31 3.70
N LYS A 241 -7.40 -11.69 4.18
CA LYS A 241 -7.08 -13.11 4.47
C LYS A 241 -7.90 -13.65 5.64
N PHE A 242 -8.24 -12.81 6.62
CA PHE A 242 -9.16 -13.15 7.69
C PHE A 242 -10.57 -13.44 7.14
N GLY A 243 -11.08 -12.60 6.24
CA GLY A 243 -12.35 -12.84 5.56
C GLY A 243 -12.35 -14.14 4.75
N GLN A 244 -11.27 -14.42 4.02
CA GLN A 244 -11.11 -15.68 3.29
C GLN A 244 -11.09 -16.90 4.23
N ARG A 245 -10.51 -16.78 5.43
CA ARG A 245 -10.60 -17.82 6.47
C ARG A 245 -12.05 -18.06 6.88
N MET A 246 -12.82 -16.99 7.10
CA MET A 246 -14.22 -17.09 7.52
C MET A 246 -15.10 -17.77 6.46
N ARG A 247 -14.76 -17.61 5.18
CA ARG A 247 -15.50 -18.22 4.07
C ARG A 247 -15.33 -19.73 3.92
N ARG A 248 -14.48 -20.39 4.73
CA ARG A 248 -14.10 -21.82 4.65
C ARG A 248 -13.70 -22.23 3.23
N LEU A 249 -12.40 -22.44 3.01
CA LEU A 249 -11.94 -23.00 1.74
C LEU A 249 -12.62 -24.36 1.51
N PRO A 250 -13.15 -24.62 0.31
CA PRO A 250 -13.64 -25.96 -0.01
C PRO A 250 -12.51 -26.96 0.24
N ASN A 251 -12.87 -28.06 0.89
CA ASN A 251 -11.95 -29.19 1.01
C ASN A 251 -11.69 -29.70 -0.39
N VAL A 252 -10.44 -29.63 -0.84
CA VAL A 252 -10.00 -30.26 -2.07
C VAL A 252 -10.00 -31.74 -1.77
N GLN A 253 -11.11 -32.40 -2.11
CA GLN A 253 -11.16 -33.84 -2.16
C GLN A 253 -10.40 -34.25 -3.41
N VAL A 254 -9.17 -34.70 -3.22
CA VAL A 254 -8.54 -35.53 -4.25
C VAL A 254 -9.25 -36.87 -4.12
N GLU A 255 -9.92 -37.28 -5.19
CA GLU A 255 -10.64 -38.55 -5.23
C GLU A 255 -9.62 -39.65 -4.93
N GLY A 256 -9.71 -40.18 -3.71
CA GLY A 256 -8.97 -41.34 -3.29
C GLY A 256 -9.34 -42.48 -4.23
N SER A 257 -8.36 -43.25 -4.71
CA SER A 257 -8.69 -44.62 -5.07
C SER A 257 -9.36 -45.24 -3.86
N ALA A 258 -10.56 -45.81 -4.05
CA ALA A 258 -11.25 -46.47 -2.96
C ALA A 258 -10.28 -47.46 -2.32
N PRO A 259 -10.12 -47.46 -0.98
CA PRO A 259 -9.23 -48.42 -0.33
C PRO A 259 -9.68 -49.80 -0.79
N TYR A 260 -8.74 -50.57 -1.33
CA TYR A 260 -9.03 -51.93 -1.70
C TYR A 260 -9.30 -52.70 -0.42
N ILE A 261 -10.57 -53.04 -0.18
CA ILE A 261 -10.98 -53.90 0.92
C ILE A 261 -11.11 -55.31 0.33
N PRO A 262 -10.20 -56.25 0.68
CA PRO A 262 -10.39 -57.64 0.30
C PRO A 262 -11.75 -58.11 0.85
N ARG A 263 -12.60 -58.70 0.00
CA ARG A 263 -13.83 -59.37 0.43
C ARG A 263 -13.47 -60.84 0.63
N PRO A 264 -13.17 -61.31 1.86
CA PRO A 264 -12.57 -62.62 2.09
C PRO A 264 -13.42 -63.82 1.60
N GLY A 265 -14.70 -63.61 1.29
CA GLY A 265 -15.59 -64.66 0.76
C GLY A 265 -15.86 -64.64 -0.76
N CYS A 266 -15.29 -63.69 -1.52
CA CYS A 266 -15.55 -63.56 -2.98
C CYS A 266 -14.28 -63.63 -3.83
N ILE A 267 -13.18 -64.13 -3.28
CA ILE A 267 -11.93 -64.30 -4.04
C ILE A 267 -11.85 -65.76 -4.46
N GLU A 268 -12.47 -66.11 -5.60
CA GLU A 268 -12.08 -67.32 -6.30
C GLU A 268 -10.68 -67.08 -6.87
N ILE A 269 -9.70 -67.76 -6.29
CA ILE A 269 -8.31 -67.71 -6.74
C ILE A 269 -8.27 -68.49 -8.06
N SER A 270 -8.42 -67.79 -9.18
CA SER A 270 -8.41 -68.41 -10.51
C SER A 270 -7.06 -69.01 -10.88
N ASN A 271 -5.98 -68.72 -10.12
CA ASN A 271 -4.65 -69.29 -10.35
C ASN A 271 -3.78 -69.25 -9.07
N SER A 272 -3.92 -70.25 -8.19
CA SER A 272 -3.21 -70.28 -6.89
C SER A 272 -1.69 -70.36 -7.04
N ARG A 273 -1.20 -71.08 -8.07
CA ARG A 273 0.24 -71.31 -8.29
C ARG A 273 1.02 -70.03 -8.57
N LEU A 274 0.48 -69.11 -9.39
CA LEU A 274 1.17 -67.85 -9.68
C LEU A 274 1.20 -66.95 -8.44
N GLN A 275 0.12 -66.94 -7.65
CA GLN A 275 0.08 -66.21 -6.39
C GLN A 275 1.13 -66.75 -5.40
N GLU A 276 1.23 -68.06 -5.23
CA GLU A 276 2.23 -68.71 -4.38
C GLU A 276 3.66 -68.33 -4.78
N VAL A 277 3.96 -68.31 -6.09
CA VAL A 277 5.26 -67.89 -6.61
C VAL A 277 5.56 -66.41 -6.30
N LEU A 278 4.58 -65.52 -6.50
CA LEU A 278 4.75 -64.08 -6.25
C LEU A 278 4.75 -63.72 -4.77
N GLN A 279 4.19 -64.57 -3.90
CA GLN A 279 4.30 -64.41 -2.45
C GLN A 279 5.73 -64.63 -1.94
N ILE A 280 6.55 -65.41 -2.67
CA ILE A 280 7.97 -65.58 -2.35
C ILE A 280 8.71 -64.28 -2.72
N GLU A 281 9.06 -63.49 -1.71
CA GLU A 281 9.63 -62.15 -1.87
C GLU A 281 10.86 -62.12 -2.78
N HIS A 282 11.78 -63.09 -2.67
CA HIS A 282 12.98 -63.15 -3.51
C HIS A 282 12.66 -63.32 -5.00
N LEU A 283 11.65 -64.13 -5.34
CA LEU A 283 11.23 -64.34 -6.72
C LEU A 283 10.55 -63.09 -7.28
N LEU A 284 9.65 -62.49 -6.49
CA LEU A 284 9.01 -61.23 -6.84
C LEU A 284 10.05 -60.14 -7.09
N LEU A 285 11.01 -59.96 -6.19
CA LEU A 285 12.05 -58.94 -6.32
C LEU A 285 12.98 -59.19 -7.52
N ASN A 286 13.21 -60.44 -7.92
CA ASN A 286 13.96 -60.77 -9.14
C ASN A 286 13.18 -60.41 -10.40
N ILE A 287 11.87 -60.70 -10.46
CA ILE A 287 11.00 -60.27 -11.58
C ILE A 287 11.00 -58.75 -11.69
N VAL A 288 10.83 -58.09 -10.54
CA VAL A 288 10.78 -56.63 -10.41
C VAL A 288 12.07 -55.96 -10.88
N HIS A 289 13.23 -56.59 -10.65
CA HIS A 289 14.53 -56.04 -11.06
C HIS A 289 14.65 -55.83 -12.58
N TYR A 290 13.99 -56.69 -13.37
CA TYR A 290 14.01 -56.62 -14.83
C TYR A 290 12.73 -56.03 -15.42
N SER A 291 11.83 -55.53 -14.57
CA SER A 291 10.53 -55.00 -15.00
C SER A 291 10.48 -53.49 -14.80
N HIS A 292 9.69 -52.82 -15.64
CA HIS A 292 9.33 -51.44 -15.40
C HIS A 292 8.19 -51.33 -14.39
N TYR A 293 8.02 -50.16 -13.78
CA TYR A 293 6.97 -49.98 -12.79
C TYR A 293 5.57 -50.16 -13.38
N GLU A 294 5.40 -49.72 -14.62
CA GLU A 294 4.17 -49.89 -15.38
C GLU A 294 3.85 -51.37 -15.60
N ASP A 295 4.86 -52.20 -15.86
CA ASP A 295 4.70 -53.65 -16.03
C ASP A 295 4.25 -54.33 -14.74
N ILE A 296 4.83 -53.92 -13.59
CA ILE A 296 4.43 -54.43 -12.28
C ILE A 296 3.01 -53.99 -11.91
N LEU A 297 2.63 -52.76 -12.23
CA LEU A 297 1.27 -52.26 -12.09
C LEU A 297 0.29 -53.05 -12.96
N HIS A 298 0.61 -53.25 -14.25
CA HIS A 298 -0.21 -54.05 -15.16
C HIS A 298 -0.33 -55.49 -14.69
N LEU A 299 0.77 -56.10 -14.25
CA LEU A 299 0.77 -57.44 -13.66
C LEU A 299 -0.17 -57.50 -12.45
N SER A 300 -0.13 -56.50 -11.57
CA SER A 300 -1.04 -56.41 -10.42
C SER A 300 -2.51 -56.26 -10.81
N MET A 301 -2.83 -55.75 -12.00
CA MET A 301 -4.20 -55.61 -12.49
C MET A 301 -4.75 -56.87 -13.16
N THR A 302 -3.90 -57.84 -13.51
CA THR A 302 -4.33 -59.08 -14.20
C THR A 302 -5.25 -59.96 -13.35
N SER A 303 -5.01 -60.01 -12.04
CA SER A 303 -5.81 -60.78 -11.09
C SER A 303 -5.73 -60.16 -9.70
N ARG A 304 -6.83 -60.25 -8.96
CA ARG A 304 -6.94 -59.81 -7.57
C ARG A 304 -5.95 -60.53 -6.65
N ALA A 305 -5.70 -61.81 -6.89
CA ALA A 305 -4.75 -62.61 -6.13
C ALA A 305 -3.29 -62.15 -6.37
N VAL A 306 -2.97 -61.80 -7.62
CA VAL A 306 -1.68 -61.24 -8.01
C VAL A 306 -1.49 -59.84 -7.42
N HIS A 307 -2.55 -59.01 -7.39
CA HIS A 307 -2.51 -57.73 -6.71
C HIS A 307 -2.13 -57.85 -5.25
N GLU A 308 -2.78 -58.75 -4.49
CA GLU A 308 -2.48 -58.93 -3.06
C GLU A 308 -1.07 -59.52 -2.84
N ALA A 309 -0.58 -60.33 -3.78
CA ALA A 309 0.79 -60.85 -3.73
C ALA A 309 1.83 -59.72 -3.94
N ILE A 310 1.60 -58.80 -4.88
CA ILE A 310 2.54 -57.70 -5.16
C ILE A 310 2.38 -56.56 -4.14
N PHE A 311 1.15 -56.13 -3.89
CA PHE A 311 0.76 -55.01 -3.03
C PHE A 311 -0.13 -55.50 -1.88
N PRO A 312 0.42 -56.21 -0.89
CA PRO A 312 -0.36 -56.74 0.23
C PRO A 312 -0.92 -55.58 1.05
N SER A 313 -2.22 -55.63 1.31
CA SER A 313 -2.96 -54.61 2.06
C SER A 313 -2.39 -54.39 3.46
N GLN A 314 -1.93 -55.46 4.11
CA GLN A 314 -1.38 -55.42 5.47
C GLN A 314 0.07 -54.90 5.54
N ASP A 315 0.85 -55.10 4.47
CA ASP A 315 2.30 -54.85 4.46
C ASP A 315 2.77 -53.86 3.37
N LEU A 316 1.83 -53.06 2.84
CA LEU A 316 2.10 -52.07 1.80
C LEU A 316 3.26 -51.13 2.18
N LYS A 317 3.36 -50.76 3.46
CA LYS A 317 4.37 -49.84 3.97
C LYS A 317 5.80 -50.36 3.89
N HIS A 318 6.01 -51.67 4.06
CA HIS A 318 7.33 -52.26 4.02
C HIS A 318 7.65 -52.83 2.64
N ARG A 319 6.64 -53.35 1.91
CA ARG A 319 6.85 -53.97 0.60
C ARG A 319 7.01 -52.96 -0.54
N VAL A 320 6.18 -51.92 -0.62
CA VAL A 320 6.23 -50.95 -1.72
C VAL A 320 7.60 -50.30 -1.86
N PRO A 321 8.27 -49.82 -0.78
CA PRO A 321 9.59 -49.24 -0.93
C PRO A 321 10.64 -50.19 -1.50
N LYS A 322 10.63 -51.47 -1.10
CA LYS A 322 11.55 -52.48 -1.64
C LYS A 322 11.31 -52.75 -3.12
N LEU A 323 10.04 -52.76 -3.54
CA LEU A 323 9.68 -52.89 -4.95
C LEU A 323 10.21 -51.68 -5.72
N LEU A 324 9.86 -50.47 -5.31
CA LEU A 324 10.24 -49.23 -5.99
C LEU A 324 11.75 -48.99 -6.05
N ASP A 325 12.51 -49.54 -5.11
CA ASP A 325 13.97 -49.47 -5.14
C ASP A 325 14.60 -50.34 -6.24
N ARG A 326 13.94 -51.47 -6.57
CA ARG A 326 14.42 -52.42 -7.58
C ARG A 326 13.79 -52.27 -8.96
N VAL A 327 12.62 -51.64 -9.02
CA VAL A 327 11.95 -51.31 -10.29
C VAL A 327 12.71 -50.23 -11.03
N CYS A 328 12.84 -50.38 -12.35
CA CYS A 328 13.51 -49.42 -13.23
C CYS A 328 15.00 -49.18 -12.88
N ASP A 329 15.78 -48.65 -13.82
CA ASP A 329 17.17 -48.26 -13.49
C ASP A 329 17.17 -47.09 -12.50
N SER A 330 17.76 -47.34 -11.32
CA SER A 330 17.94 -46.38 -10.22
C SER A 330 18.53 -45.03 -10.66
N LYS A 331 19.34 -45.00 -11.73
CA LYS A 331 19.98 -43.79 -12.25
C LYS A 331 19.07 -42.92 -13.10
N THR A 332 18.05 -43.52 -13.72
CA THR A 332 17.17 -42.82 -14.68
C THR A 332 15.74 -42.67 -14.17
N ARG A 333 15.45 -43.15 -12.95
CA ARG A 333 14.14 -43.06 -12.32
C ARG A 333 13.76 -41.60 -12.04
N HIS A 334 12.61 -41.19 -12.56
CA HIS A 334 11.95 -39.94 -12.26
C HIS A 334 10.46 -40.22 -12.05
N ARG A 335 9.71 -39.23 -11.55
CA ARG A 335 8.26 -39.36 -11.36
C ARG A 335 7.54 -38.74 -12.54
N CYS A 336 6.51 -39.40 -13.03
CA CYS A 336 5.57 -38.83 -13.98
C CYS A 336 5.01 -37.52 -13.42
N GLU A 337 5.10 -36.43 -14.20
CA GLU A 337 4.66 -35.11 -13.75
C GLU A 337 3.17 -35.01 -13.44
N TYR A 338 2.37 -36.00 -13.85
CA TYR A 338 0.92 -36.04 -13.63
C TYR A 338 0.52 -36.98 -12.50
N CYS A 339 0.77 -38.28 -12.67
CA CYS A 339 0.33 -39.32 -11.75
C CYS A 339 1.34 -39.67 -10.65
N ASN A 340 2.56 -39.08 -10.63
CA ASN A 340 3.67 -39.39 -9.71
C ASN A 340 4.22 -40.83 -9.78
N MET A 341 3.74 -41.64 -10.72
CA MET A 341 4.25 -42.99 -10.99
C MET A 341 5.74 -42.93 -11.35
N ILE A 342 6.53 -43.90 -10.89
CA ILE A 342 7.96 -43.99 -11.24
C ILE A 342 8.09 -44.38 -12.72
N VAL A 343 8.88 -43.62 -13.46
CA VAL A 343 9.21 -43.84 -14.88
C VAL A 343 10.72 -43.81 -15.05
N CYS A 344 11.27 -44.66 -15.91
CA CYS A 344 12.67 -44.60 -16.34
C CYS A 344 12.78 -43.96 -17.72
N TYR A 345 14.00 -43.85 -18.25
CA TYR A 345 14.23 -43.36 -19.61
C TYR A 345 13.50 -44.18 -20.69
N ALA A 346 13.34 -45.50 -20.51
CA ALA A 346 12.64 -46.36 -21.47
C ALA A 346 11.11 -46.23 -21.40
N CYS A 347 10.54 -45.99 -20.20
CA CYS A 347 9.09 -45.87 -20.01
C CYS A 347 8.56 -44.46 -20.25
N LYS A 348 9.43 -43.45 -20.20
CA LYS A 348 8.97 -42.07 -20.30
C LYS A 348 8.47 -41.79 -21.72
N ARG A 349 7.35 -41.09 -21.78
CA ARG A 349 6.85 -40.45 -22.99
C ARG A 349 7.04 -38.96 -22.82
N MET A 350 7.54 -38.32 -23.88
CA MET A 350 7.72 -36.88 -23.92
C MET A 350 6.64 -36.30 -24.84
N ASN A 351 5.69 -35.58 -24.26
CA ASN A 351 4.71 -34.82 -25.03
C ASN A 351 4.98 -33.33 -24.85
N PHE A 352 4.72 -32.56 -25.91
CA PHE A 352 4.90 -31.11 -25.91
C PHE A 352 3.58 -30.44 -25.49
N TYR A 353 3.50 -30.04 -24.22
CA TYR A 353 2.26 -29.53 -23.60
C TYR A 353 2.50 -28.18 -22.91
N THR A 354 1.42 -27.45 -22.65
CA THR A 354 1.51 -26.22 -21.83
C THR A 354 1.97 -26.58 -20.43
N THR A 355 2.84 -25.74 -19.88
CA THR A 355 3.35 -25.86 -18.53
C THR A 355 2.21 -26.03 -17.53
N LEU A 356 2.46 -26.85 -16.52
CA LEU A 356 1.41 -27.24 -15.59
C LEU A 356 1.00 -26.05 -14.69
N PRO A 357 -0.25 -25.59 -14.74
CA PRO A 357 -0.69 -24.45 -13.94
C PRO A 357 -0.57 -24.79 -12.45
N GLY A 358 0.27 -24.03 -11.75
CA GLY A 358 0.54 -24.23 -10.32
C GLY A 358 1.89 -24.88 -10.00
N ARG A 359 2.64 -25.41 -10.98
CA ARG A 359 3.98 -25.98 -10.75
C ARG A 359 4.93 -24.92 -10.17
N ARG A 360 4.93 -23.72 -10.76
CA ARG A 360 5.75 -22.59 -10.26
C ARG A 360 5.28 -22.12 -8.90
N HIS A 361 3.98 -22.17 -8.62
CA HIS A 361 3.44 -21.80 -7.33
C HIS A 361 3.95 -22.73 -6.22
N VAL A 362 3.94 -24.05 -6.44
CA VAL A 362 4.45 -25.00 -5.44
C VAL A 362 5.96 -24.91 -5.26
N THR A 363 6.71 -24.66 -6.34
CA THR A 363 8.19 -24.69 -6.30
C THR A 363 8.84 -23.35 -5.97
N GLN A 364 8.30 -22.24 -6.48
CA GLN A 364 8.91 -20.91 -6.37
C GLN A 364 8.25 -20.05 -5.30
N CYS A 365 6.97 -20.26 -4.96
CA CYS A 365 6.31 -19.46 -3.92
C CYS A 365 6.61 -20.03 -2.54
N LYS A 366 7.30 -19.24 -1.72
CA LYS A 366 7.75 -19.62 -0.38
C LYS A 366 6.91 -18.90 0.68
N PRO A 367 6.64 -19.53 1.84
CA PRO A 367 5.87 -18.92 2.89
C PRO A 367 6.73 -17.97 3.75
N TYR A 368 6.14 -16.86 4.20
CA TYR A 368 6.76 -15.81 5.03
C TYR A 368 5.95 -15.60 6.31
N CYS A 369 6.64 -15.29 7.41
CA CYS A 369 5.99 -14.86 8.64
C CYS A 369 5.45 -13.43 8.50
N GLY A 370 4.48 -13.05 9.33
CA GLY A 370 3.88 -11.71 9.29
C GLY A 370 4.89 -10.59 9.47
N LYS A 371 5.88 -10.78 10.36
CA LYS A 371 6.96 -9.82 10.60
C LYS A 371 7.84 -9.63 9.36
N CYS A 372 8.36 -10.72 8.79
CA CYS A 372 9.19 -10.65 7.57
C CYS A 372 8.43 -10.11 6.36
N TYR A 373 7.12 -10.38 6.25
CA TYR A 373 6.28 -9.78 5.22
C TYR A 373 6.10 -8.28 5.44
N PHE A 374 5.81 -7.84 6.67
CA PHE A 374 5.69 -6.42 6.98
C PHE A 374 6.99 -5.64 6.68
N ASP A 375 8.11 -6.14 7.21
CA ASP A 375 9.42 -5.49 7.08
C ASP A 375 9.94 -5.51 5.64
N GLY A 376 9.76 -6.64 4.92
CA GLY A 376 10.31 -6.83 3.58
C GLY A 376 9.41 -6.35 2.45
N PHE A 377 8.09 -6.40 2.62
CA PHE A 377 7.12 -6.17 1.53
C PHE A 377 6.19 -4.98 1.81
N SER A 378 5.61 -4.88 3.01
CA SER A 378 4.61 -3.83 3.29
C SER A 378 5.19 -2.43 3.40
N ARG A 379 6.44 -2.30 3.88
CA ARG A 379 7.13 -1.02 4.08
C ARG A 379 7.69 -0.38 2.80
N HIS A 380 7.93 -1.15 1.74
CA HIS A 380 8.62 -0.61 0.56
C HIS A 380 7.61 0.08 -0.37
N SER A 381 7.75 1.39 -0.54
CA SER A 381 6.91 2.21 -1.43
C SER A 381 7.01 1.76 -2.89
N ASN A 382 8.18 1.33 -3.35
CA ASN A 382 8.39 0.74 -4.68
C ASN A 382 8.03 -0.76 -4.76
N GLY A 383 7.78 -1.39 -3.61
CA GLY A 383 7.26 -2.75 -3.48
C GLY A 383 5.76 -2.82 -3.70
N HIS A 384 5.19 -1.93 -4.53
CA HIS A 384 3.80 -2.03 -4.97
C HIS A 384 3.61 -3.39 -5.63
N SER A 385 3.08 -4.33 -4.84
CA SER A 385 2.18 -5.42 -5.22
C SER A 385 2.35 -5.88 -6.67
N ARG A 386 3.57 -6.24 -7.10
CA ARG A 386 3.68 -7.03 -8.31
C ARG A 386 2.96 -8.32 -7.96
N HIS A 387 1.75 -8.44 -8.46
CA HIS A 387 0.99 -9.65 -8.34
C HIS A 387 1.88 -10.74 -8.91
N CYS A 388 2.00 -11.85 -8.19
CA CYS A 388 2.78 -12.96 -8.68
C CYS A 388 2.35 -13.29 -10.11
N SER A 389 3.28 -13.19 -11.06
CA SER A 389 3.05 -13.42 -12.49
C SER A 389 3.33 -14.86 -12.92
N CYS A 390 3.47 -15.79 -11.96
CA CYS A 390 3.69 -17.19 -12.25
C CYS A 390 2.58 -17.77 -13.13
N CYS A 391 1.31 -17.39 -12.90
CA CYS A 391 0.19 -17.85 -13.72
C CYS A 391 0.32 -17.48 -15.20
N SER A 392 0.86 -16.29 -15.52
CA SER A 392 1.05 -15.87 -16.92
C SER A 392 2.19 -16.62 -17.60
N GLN A 393 3.18 -17.07 -16.83
CA GLN A 393 4.33 -17.80 -17.36
C GLN A 393 4.08 -19.31 -17.49
N ASP A 394 3.04 -19.84 -16.82
CA ASP A 394 2.58 -21.23 -16.92
C ASP A 394 1.85 -21.53 -18.26
N LYS A 395 1.89 -20.61 -19.24
CA LYS A 395 1.33 -20.84 -20.59
C LYS A 395 2.37 -21.30 -21.61
N ASN A 396 3.64 -21.37 -21.24
CA ASN A 396 4.70 -21.78 -22.16
C ASN A 396 4.59 -23.27 -22.45
N LEU A 397 4.81 -23.67 -23.70
CA LEU A 397 4.89 -25.08 -24.10
C LEU A 397 6.28 -25.63 -23.71
N GLU A 398 6.30 -26.75 -23.01
CA GLU A 398 7.53 -27.44 -22.58
C GLU A 398 7.36 -28.94 -22.81
N PHE A 399 8.46 -29.65 -23.07
CA PHE A 399 8.46 -31.11 -23.08
C PHE A 399 8.28 -31.61 -21.65
N GLN A 400 7.26 -32.45 -21.45
CA GLN A 400 6.93 -33.00 -20.14
C GLN A 400 7.11 -34.51 -20.16
N ASP A 401 7.89 -35.01 -19.20
CA ASP A 401 8.09 -36.43 -18.98
C ASP A 401 6.86 -37.02 -18.26
N MET A 402 6.19 -37.96 -18.92
CA MET A 402 5.02 -38.67 -18.37
C MET A 402 5.09 -40.18 -18.63
N CYS A 403 4.27 -40.95 -17.90
CA CYS A 403 4.14 -42.38 -18.17
C CYS A 403 3.26 -42.67 -19.39
N THR A 404 3.34 -43.89 -19.93
CA THR A 404 2.54 -44.34 -21.07
C THR A 404 1.04 -44.19 -20.80
N THR A 405 0.59 -44.59 -19.62
CA THR A 405 -0.82 -44.43 -19.20
C THR A 405 -1.28 -42.97 -19.23
N CYS A 406 -0.46 -42.01 -18.78
CA CYS A 406 -0.81 -40.59 -18.84
C CYS A 406 -0.75 -40.04 -20.27
N ALA A 407 0.18 -40.50 -21.10
CA ALA A 407 0.31 -40.05 -22.49
C ALA A 407 -0.95 -40.35 -23.33
N GLY A 408 -1.73 -41.37 -22.97
CA GLY A 408 -3.00 -41.71 -23.63
C GLY A 408 -4.23 -40.95 -23.11
N LYS A 409 -4.13 -40.16 -22.03
CA LYS A 409 -5.25 -39.39 -21.47
C LYS A 409 -5.40 -38.04 -22.17
N SER A 410 -6.61 -37.48 -22.17
CA SER A 410 -6.83 -36.12 -22.66
C SER A 410 -6.14 -35.07 -21.77
N MET A 411 -5.59 -34.02 -22.40
CA MET A 411 -4.86 -32.95 -21.73
C MET A 411 -5.67 -32.29 -20.61
N ASP A 412 -6.97 -32.00 -20.85
CA ASP A 412 -7.82 -31.32 -19.87
C ASP A 412 -7.97 -32.12 -18.56
N LYS A 413 -8.13 -33.45 -18.68
CA LYS A 413 -8.23 -34.34 -17.50
C LYS A 413 -6.92 -34.37 -16.73
N LEU A 414 -5.80 -34.50 -17.45
CA LEU A 414 -4.47 -34.50 -16.87
C LEU A 414 -4.15 -33.20 -16.13
N GLN A 415 -4.44 -32.05 -16.74
CA GLN A 415 -4.24 -30.74 -16.13
C GLN A 415 -5.12 -30.54 -14.89
N ALA A 416 -6.39 -30.94 -14.95
CA ALA A 416 -7.30 -30.85 -13.82
C ALA A 416 -6.87 -31.74 -12.64
N GLU A 417 -6.51 -33.01 -12.90
CA GLU A 417 -5.96 -33.94 -11.90
C GLU A 417 -4.69 -33.38 -11.27
N ARG A 418 -3.78 -32.83 -12.07
CA ARG A 418 -2.51 -32.32 -11.57
C ARG A 418 -2.66 -31.01 -10.80
N HIS A 419 -3.54 -30.12 -11.24
CA HIS A 419 -3.83 -28.89 -10.51
C HIS A 419 -4.35 -29.19 -9.10
N LYS A 420 -5.27 -30.17 -8.95
CA LYS A 420 -5.74 -30.64 -7.62
C LYS A 420 -4.59 -31.14 -6.74
N ARG A 421 -3.62 -31.86 -7.32
CA ARG A 421 -2.44 -32.34 -6.59
C ARG A 421 -1.52 -31.20 -6.17
N PHE A 422 -1.29 -30.20 -7.03
CA PHE A 422 -0.50 -29.03 -6.65
C PHE A 422 -1.17 -28.21 -5.55
N GLN A 423 -2.49 -28.08 -5.57
CA GLN A 423 -3.24 -27.50 -4.45
C GLN A 423 -3.02 -28.29 -3.15
N LEU A 424 -3.02 -29.63 -3.21
CA LEU A 424 -2.74 -30.48 -2.06
C LEU A 424 -1.29 -30.30 -1.55
N GLN A 425 -0.30 -30.28 -2.44
CA GLN A 425 1.10 -30.08 -2.09
C GLN A 425 1.33 -28.69 -1.47
N ALA A 426 0.79 -27.63 -2.07
CA ALA A 426 0.84 -26.29 -1.50
C ALA A 426 0.22 -26.24 -0.09
N ARG A 427 -0.90 -26.95 0.13
CA ARG A 427 -1.50 -27.11 1.46
C ARG A 427 -0.55 -27.86 2.40
N GLN A 428 0.04 -28.98 2.01
CA GLN A 428 0.97 -29.75 2.84
C GLN A 428 2.20 -28.91 3.27
N ILE A 429 2.78 -28.12 2.36
CA ILE A 429 3.84 -27.15 2.64
C ILE A 429 3.33 -26.09 3.65
N ALA A 430 2.11 -25.60 3.44
CA ALA A 430 1.45 -24.68 4.35
C ALA A 430 1.22 -25.26 5.75
N TYR A 431 1.00 -26.57 5.89
CA TYR A 431 0.85 -27.21 7.20
C TYR A 431 2.19 -27.63 7.83
N GLY A 432 3.32 -27.43 7.13
CA GLY A 432 4.65 -27.87 7.58
C GLY A 432 4.75 -29.39 7.75
N LYS A 433 3.91 -30.15 7.03
CA LYS A 433 3.77 -31.60 7.22
C LYS A 433 4.69 -32.45 6.35
N SER A 434 5.37 -31.85 5.39
CA SER A 434 6.33 -32.55 4.53
C SER A 434 7.37 -33.35 5.31
N LYS A 435 7.80 -32.86 6.50
CA LYS A 435 8.77 -33.57 7.36
C LYS A 435 8.26 -34.85 8.06
N LYS A 436 6.96 -34.99 8.32
CA LYS A 436 6.47 -36.07 9.21
C LYS A 436 6.05 -37.34 8.48
N ALA A 437 5.77 -37.26 7.19
CA ALA A 437 5.76 -38.45 6.36
C ALA A 437 7.21 -38.69 5.97
N GLY A 438 7.90 -39.68 6.56
CA GLY A 438 9.24 -40.15 6.13
C GLY A 438 9.28 -40.72 4.70
N ILE A 439 8.38 -40.24 3.86
CA ILE A 439 8.17 -40.52 2.45
C ILE A 439 8.90 -39.44 1.62
N SER A 440 9.32 -38.29 2.16
CA SER A 440 10.17 -37.37 1.37
C SER A 440 11.49 -38.04 0.99
N ASP A 441 12.11 -38.77 1.91
CA ASP A 441 13.48 -39.28 1.74
C ASP A 441 13.53 -40.63 1.01
N LEU A 442 12.48 -41.45 1.10
CA LEU A 442 12.42 -42.78 0.44
C LEU A 442 11.86 -42.75 -0.98
N PHE A 443 11.21 -41.66 -1.38
CA PHE A 443 10.34 -41.64 -2.57
C PHE A 443 10.65 -40.47 -3.52
N PHE A 444 11.30 -39.41 -3.05
CA PHE A 444 11.94 -38.41 -3.92
C PHE A 444 13.43 -38.74 -3.98
N GLY A 445 13.79 -39.72 -4.82
CA GLY A 445 15.19 -40.05 -5.08
C GLY A 445 16.00 -38.77 -5.27
N HIS A 446 16.93 -38.53 -4.34
CA HIS A 446 17.84 -37.38 -4.24
C HIS A 446 17.67 -36.30 -5.32
N ARG A 447 16.57 -35.54 -5.26
CA ARG A 447 16.74 -34.13 -5.52
C ARG A 447 17.45 -33.67 -4.26
N GLN A 448 18.78 -33.64 -4.30
CA GLN A 448 19.56 -32.89 -3.32
C GLN A 448 18.89 -31.52 -3.29
N LEU A 449 18.05 -31.30 -2.28
CA LEU A 449 17.57 -29.97 -1.94
C LEU A 449 18.87 -29.22 -1.75
N ALA A 450 19.23 -28.37 -2.71
CA ALA A 450 20.54 -27.72 -2.72
C ALA A 450 20.75 -27.13 -1.32
N GLU A 451 21.92 -27.37 -0.72
CA GLU A 451 22.23 -26.90 0.64
C GLU A 451 21.82 -25.43 0.79
N GLY A 452 20.75 -25.18 1.54
CA GLY A 452 20.14 -23.85 1.66
C GLY A 452 18.64 -23.75 1.33
N GLU A 453 18.02 -24.80 0.78
CA GLU A 453 16.57 -24.81 0.58
C GLU A 453 15.82 -24.83 1.93
N THR A 454 14.84 -23.92 2.06
CA THR A 454 14.03 -23.77 3.27
C THR A 454 13.26 -25.02 3.56
N LYS A 455 13.43 -25.55 4.77
CA LYS A 455 12.63 -26.68 5.24
C LYS A 455 11.14 -26.30 5.19
N ASP A 456 10.32 -27.22 4.68
CA ASP A 456 8.88 -27.03 4.60
C ASP A 456 8.29 -26.62 5.95
N GLY A 457 7.46 -25.59 5.94
CA GLY A 457 6.89 -25.02 7.15
C GLY A 457 7.70 -23.89 7.80
N GLN A 458 8.87 -23.53 7.27
CA GLN A 458 9.67 -22.41 7.77
C GLN A 458 9.48 -21.13 6.96
N CYS A 459 9.70 -19.98 7.60
CA CYS A 459 9.73 -18.70 6.92
C CYS A 459 10.91 -18.65 5.94
N ALA A 460 10.68 -18.27 4.69
CA ALA A 460 11.73 -18.21 3.68
C ALA A 460 12.90 -17.29 4.06
N LYS A 461 12.59 -16.17 4.74
CA LYS A 461 13.55 -15.14 5.18
C LYS A 461 14.23 -15.49 6.51
N CYS A 462 13.51 -15.47 7.64
CA CYS A 462 14.11 -15.72 8.96
C CYS A 462 14.33 -17.20 9.32
N LYS A 463 13.86 -18.15 8.49
CA LYS A 463 13.93 -19.61 8.73
C LYS A 463 13.22 -20.12 10.00
N GLU A 464 12.52 -19.24 10.73
CA GLU A 464 11.71 -19.63 11.89
C GLU A 464 10.55 -20.54 11.46
N ASP A 465 10.23 -21.53 12.30
CA ASP A 465 9.07 -22.41 12.09
C ASP A 465 7.77 -21.59 12.15
N LEU A 466 7.01 -21.63 11.06
CA LEU A 466 5.77 -20.89 10.95
C LEU A 466 4.67 -21.59 11.74
N LYS A 467 4.23 -20.94 12.83
CA LYS A 467 3.06 -21.37 13.61
C LYS A 467 1.84 -21.58 12.69
N PRO A 468 0.95 -22.54 13.01
CA PRO A 468 -0.31 -22.68 12.30
C PRO A 468 -1.09 -21.36 12.39
N GLY A 469 -1.39 -20.78 11.23
CA GLY A 469 -1.95 -19.44 11.13
C GLY A 469 -1.98 -18.91 9.69
N MET A 470 -2.10 -17.60 9.54
CA MET A 470 -2.02 -16.96 8.22
C MET A 470 -0.61 -17.03 7.68
N ARG A 471 -0.47 -17.38 6.39
CA ARG A 471 0.81 -17.41 5.71
C ARG A 471 0.81 -16.44 4.54
N TRP A 472 1.93 -15.73 4.40
CA TRP A 472 2.19 -14.85 3.26
C TRP A 472 3.02 -15.63 2.26
N TRP A 473 2.59 -15.68 1.00
CA TRP A 473 3.29 -16.43 -0.03
C TRP A 473 3.95 -15.46 -0.98
N ILE A 474 5.27 -15.56 -1.10
CA ILE A 474 6.06 -14.69 -1.96
C ILE A 474 6.78 -15.56 -2.98
N CYS A 475 6.67 -15.20 -4.25
CA CYS A 475 7.42 -15.88 -5.30
C CYS A 475 8.91 -15.48 -5.26
N GLY A 476 9.80 -16.48 -5.19
CA GLY A 476 11.24 -16.24 -5.21
C GLY A 476 11.77 -15.71 -6.54
N SER A 477 11.05 -15.92 -7.65
CA SER A 477 11.44 -15.40 -8.98
C SER A 477 10.95 -13.97 -9.19
N CYS A 478 9.64 -13.73 -9.10
CA CYS A 478 9.08 -12.40 -9.40
C CYS A 478 9.05 -11.45 -8.18
N GLN A 479 9.42 -11.93 -6.98
CA GLN A 479 9.37 -11.19 -5.72
C GLN A 479 7.98 -10.56 -5.45
N GLY A 480 6.93 -11.18 -5.96
CA GLY A 480 5.55 -10.71 -5.84
C GLY A 480 4.78 -11.51 -4.80
N GLU A 481 3.80 -10.87 -4.15
CA GLU A 481 2.84 -11.63 -3.32
C GLU A 481 1.99 -12.52 -4.22
N CYS A 482 2.03 -13.80 -3.91
CA CYS A 482 1.17 -14.79 -4.52
C CYS A 482 -0.20 -14.79 -3.84
N LYS A 483 -1.23 -14.41 -4.61
CA LYS A 483 -2.63 -14.40 -4.18
C LYS A 483 -3.45 -15.55 -4.79
N ASP A 484 -2.77 -16.47 -5.47
CA ASP A 484 -3.40 -17.60 -6.12
C ASP A 484 -4.05 -18.52 -5.09
N TRP A 485 -5.26 -18.99 -5.41
CA TRP A 485 -6.07 -19.91 -4.62
C TRP A 485 -5.41 -21.26 -4.33
N ILE A 486 -4.35 -21.62 -5.06
CA ILE A 486 -3.51 -22.79 -4.79
C ILE A 486 -2.90 -22.76 -3.38
N HIS A 487 -2.57 -21.56 -2.90
CA HIS A 487 -2.02 -21.37 -1.57
C HIS A 487 -3.14 -21.12 -0.56
N PRO A 488 -3.22 -21.89 0.54
CA PRO A 488 -4.21 -21.60 1.55
C PRO A 488 -3.88 -20.25 2.23
N PRO A 489 -4.83 -19.29 2.26
CA PRO A 489 -4.64 -18.02 2.97
C PRO A 489 -4.47 -18.21 4.48
N HIS A 490 -4.98 -19.32 5.02
CA HIS A 490 -4.91 -19.65 6.43
C HIS A 490 -4.70 -21.15 6.66
N VAL A 491 -3.87 -21.47 7.65
CA VAL A 491 -3.51 -22.82 8.07
C VAL A 491 -4.08 -23.04 9.46
N GLY A 492 -5.16 -23.82 9.56
CA GLY A 492 -5.78 -24.13 10.86
C GLY A 492 -4.90 -25.01 11.75
N LYS A 493 -5.22 -25.09 13.05
CA LYS A 493 -4.50 -25.97 14.02
C LYS A 493 -4.64 -27.46 13.69
N ILE A 494 -5.66 -27.86 12.92
CA ILE A 494 -5.97 -29.27 12.67
C ILE A 494 -6.35 -29.43 11.20
N TRP A 495 -5.38 -29.78 10.37
CA TRP A 495 -5.65 -30.49 9.11
C TRP A 495 -5.25 -31.94 9.32
N ARG A 496 -6.20 -32.87 9.27
CA ARG A 496 -5.93 -34.31 9.37
C ARG A 496 -5.57 -34.83 7.97
N PRO A 497 -4.32 -35.24 7.69
CA PRO A 497 -3.86 -35.66 6.37
C PRO A 497 -4.30 -37.07 5.98
N ASP A 498 -5.29 -37.66 6.66
CA ASP A 498 -5.42 -39.11 6.80
C ASP A 498 -5.72 -39.87 5.48
N LEU A 499 -5.72 -39.20 4.32
CA LEU A 499 -5.72 -39.80 2.99
C LEU A 499 -4.48 -39.33 2.20
N ASP A 500 -3.35 -39.97 2.40
CA ASP A 500 -2.32 -40.04 1.36
C ASP A 500 -2.71 -41.19 0.41
N LEU A 501 -2.90 -40.86 -0.87
CA LEU A 501 -3.42 -41.75 -1.93
C LEU A 501 -2.61 -43.03 -2.19
N GLU A 502 -1.35 -43.09 -1.74
CA GLU A 502 -0.48 -44.27 -1.91
C GLU A 502 -0.38 -45.12 -0.66
N MET A 503 -0.83 -44.62 0.50
CA MET A 503 -0.94 -45.40 1.72
C MET A 503 -2.38 -45.82 1.88
N GLY A 504 -2.73 -47.00 1.34
CA GLY A 504 -4.02 -47.65 1.56
C GLY A 504 -4.50 -47.42 2.99
N CYS A 505 -5.70 -46.86 3.13
CA CYS A 505 -6.27 -46.39 4.38
C CYS A 505 -6.02 -47.41 5.49
N LYS A 506 -5.23 -47.02 6.50
CA LYS A 506 -5.29 -47.72 7.79
C LYS A 506 -6.73 -47.67 8.23
N GLY A 507 -7.34 -48.85 8.39
CA GLY A 507 -8.68 -49.03 8.93
C GLY A 507 -8.84 -48.11 10.13
N ARG A 508 -9.72 -47.12 9.99
CA ARG A 508 -10.25 -46.39 11.12
C ARG A 508 -11.22 -47.38 11.76
N ASN A 509 -10.92 -47.86 12.96
CA ASN A 509 -11.94 -48.49 13.80
C ASN A 509 -13.12 -47.51 13.83
N GLU A 510 -14.29 -47.96 13.39
CA GLU A 510 -15.50 -47.14 13.25
C GLU A 510 -15.96 -46.53 14.59
N ASP A 511 -15.39 -46.99 15.71
CA ASP A 511 -15.81 -46.64 17.08
C ASP A 511 -15.32 -45.28 17.61
N GLU A 512 -14.47 -44.54 16.88
CA GLU A 512 -13.99 -43.22 17.32
C GLU A 512 -14.48 -42.04 16.48
N VAL A 513 -15.65 -42.18 15.85
CA VAL A 513 -16.44 -41.02 15.42
C VAL A 513 -17.10 -40.39 16.65
N LYS A 514 -16.30 -39.70 17.48
CA LYS A 514 -16.85 -38.70 18.39
C LYS A 514 -17.59 -37.69 17.54
N GLU A 515 -18.92 -37.67 17.67
CA GLU A 515 -19.81 -36.64 17.16
C GLU A 515 -19.11 -35.28 17.25
N VAL A 516 -18.74 -34.72 16.10
CA VAL A 516 -18.30 -33.34 16.03
C VAL A 516 -19.55 -32.52 16.37
N LYS A 517 -19.70 -32.16 17.65
CA LYS A 517 -20.75 -31.25 18.13
C LYS A 517 -20.77 -30.05 17.19
N THR A 518 -21.76 -30.03 16.31
CA THR A 518 -22.01 -28.92 15.41
C THR A 518 -22.19 -27.68 16.27
N SER A 519 -21.29 -26.71 16.12
CA SER A 519 -21.31 -25.47 16.88
C SER A 519 -22.67 -24.79 16.70
N TRP A 520 -23.30 -24.28 17.77
CA TRP A 520 -24.71 -23.83 17.75
C TRP A 520 -25.03 -22.91 16.57
N TRP A 521 -24.12 -22.01 16.18
CA TRP A 521 -24.32 -21.07 15.07
C TRP A 521 -24.55 -21.73 13.70
N LEU A 522 -24.10 -22.97 13.48
CA LEU A 522 -24.43 -23.73 12.27
C LEU A 522 -25.87 -24.26 12.29
N ARG A 523 -26.44 -24.56 13.48
CA ARG A 523 -27.86 -24.92 13.62
C ARG A 523 -28.78 -23.72 13.41
N LEU A 524 -28.36 -22.54 13.87
CA LEU A 524 -29.13 -21.31 13.67
C LEU A 524 -29.26 -20.94 12.18
N ARG A 525 -28.21 -21.22 11.37
CA ARG A 525 -28.21 -20.90 9.94
C ARG A 525 -29.13 -21.81 9.11
N SER A 526 -29.29 -23.08 9.51
CA SER A 526 -30.24 -23.99 8.86
C SER A 526 -31.70 -23.66 9.22
N SER A 527 -31.94 -22.97 10.33
CA SER A 527 -33.28 -22.58 10.79
C SER A 527 -33.81 -21.29 10.15
N ILE A 528 -32.98 -20.52 9.45
CA ILE A 528 -33.35 -19.21 8.88
C ILE A 528 -33.68 -19.29 7.37
N THR A 529 -33.59 -20.47 6.75
CA THR A 529 -33.87 -20.66 5.30
C THR A 529 -35.23 -21.28 4.97
N PHE A 530 -36.25 -21.05 5.79
CA PHE A 530 -37.65 -21.23 5.39
C PHE A 530 -38.54 -20.21 6.12
N HIS A 531 -38.70 -19.05 5.51
CA HIS A 531 -39.97 -18.34 5.35
C HIS A 531 -39.80 -17.18 4.36
#